data_AF-A0A9X1PKR2-F1
#
_entry.id   AF-A0A9X1PKR2-F1
#
_cell.length_a   1.000
_cell.length_b   1.000
_cell.length_c   1.000
_cell.angle_alpha   90.00
_cell.angle_beta   90.00
_cell.angle_gamma   90.00
#
_symmetry.space_group_name_H-M   'P 1'
#
loop_
_entity.id
_entity.type
_entity.pdbx_description
1 polymer ?
#
loop_
_entity_poly.entity_id
_entity_poly.type
_entity_poly.pdbx_seq_one_letter_code
_entity_poly.pdbx_strand_id
1 'polypeptide(L)'
;MTQTDDTPLFPKGNPLPGTYFTGNAFLTPMIAKDKNNDFMMGSVTFEPGARTNWHTHPRGQVLIVTGGAGFYQEKGKPAQPIKKGDVVNIPENTEHWHGAAAKTKMVHIAITNYEGETNVVWLKPVSEEDYNVANKQ
;
A
#
# COMPACT_ATOMS: atom_id res chain seq x y z
N MET A 1 21.69 -9.64 -19.85
CA MET A 1 20.44 -8.90 -19.53
C MET A 1 19.62 -9.80 -18.62
N THR A 2 19.57 -9.52 -17.33
CA THR A 2 18.73 -10.27 -16.39
C THR A 2 17.29 -9.82 -16.62
N GLN A 3 16.51 -10.66 -17.30
CA GLN A 3 15.08 -10.47 -17.48
C GLN A 3 14.48 -10.55 -16.08
N THR A 4 14.06 -9.42 -15.51
CA THR A 4 13.36 -9.40 -14.23
C THR A 4 12.04 -10.13 -14.44
N ASP A 5 11.88 -11.27 -13.79
CA ASP A 5 10.63 -12.02 -13.80
C ASP A 5 9.57 -11.15 -13.10
N ASP A 6 8.77 -10.50 -13.94
CA ASP A 6 7.70 -9.56 -13.57
C ASP A 6 6.37 -10.28 -13.33
N THR A 7 6.40 -11.61 -13.34
CA THR A 7 5.27 -12.48 -12.99
C THR A 7 4.84 -12.18 -11.55
N PRO A 8 3.61 -11.73 -11.33
CA PRO A 8 3.10 -11.47 -9.98
C PRO A 8 3.09 -12.75 -9.15
N LEU A 9 3.52 -12.66 -7.88
CA LEU A 9 3.48 -13.79 -6.93
C LEU A 9 2.04 -14.29 -6.67
N PHE A 10 1.07 -13.38 -6.77
CA PHE A 10 -0.36 -13.67 -6.61
C PHE A 10 -1.15 -13.02 -7.76
N PRO A 11 -2.37 -13.50 -8.07
CA PRO A 11 -3.24 -12.84 -9.02
C PRO A 11 -3.45 -11.36 -8.69
N LYS A 12 -3.78 -10.55 -9.72
CA LYS A 12 -4.02 -9.11 -9.57
C LYS A 12 -5.17 -8.80 -8.61
N GLY A 13 -6.21 -9.63 -8.62
CA GLY A 13 -7.36 -9.52 -7.72
C GLY A 13 -8.47 -8.61 -8.24
N ASN A 14 -9.40 -8.26 -7.35
CA ASN A 14 -10.58 -7.45 -7.66
C ASN A 14 -10.29 -5.95 -7.48
N PRO A 15 -10.93 -5.07 -8.26
CA PRO A 15 -10.74 -3.63 -8.14
C PRO A 15 -11.15 -3.14 -6.74
N LEU A 16 -10.33 -2.24 -6.18
CA LEU A 16 -10.60 -1.54 -4.94
C LEU A 16 -11.41 -0.25 -5.20
N PRO A 17 -12.24 0.19 -4.24
CA PRO A 17 -13.15 1.31 -4.44
C PRO A 17 -12.40 2.64 -4.56
N GLY A 18 -12.68 3.41 -5.62
CA GLY A 18 -12.06 4.73 -5.85
C GLY A 18 -12.34 5.80 -4.79
N THR A 19 -13.16 5.51 -3.77
CA THR A 19 -13.37 6.40 -2.62
C THR A 19 -12.16 6.48 -1.69
N TYR A 20 -11.34 5.43 -1.63
CA TYR A 20 -10.16 5.34 -0.75
C TYR A 20 -8.83 5.31 -1.50
N PHE A 21 -8.89 5.30 -2.83
CA PHE A 21 -7.76 5.14 -3.72
C PHE A 21 -7.86 6.15 -4.85
N THR A 22 -6.75 6.80 -5.17
CA THR A 22 -6.62 7.52 -6.43
C THR A 22 -5.98 6.60 -7.46
N GLY A 23 -6.53 6.54 -8.68
CA GLY A 23 -6.10 5.60 -9.72
C GLY A 23 -6.61 4.17 -9.48
N ASN A 24 -6.06 3.21 -10.24
CA ASN A 24 -6.52 1.83 -10.21
C ASN A 24 -5.69 0.98 -9.23
N ALA A 25 -6.34 0.48 -8.19
CA ALA A 25 -5.77 -0.48 -7.24
C ALA A 25 -6.62 -1.76 -7.19
N PHE A 26 -5.98 -2.90 -6.90
CA PHE A 26 -6.62 -4.22 -6.90
C PHE A 26 -6.17 -5.02 -5.68
N LEU A 27 -7.06 -5.84 -5.13
CA LEU A 27 -6.82 -6.69 -3.96
C LEU A 27 -7.09 -8.16 -4.26
N THR A 28 -6.10 -9.00 -3.95
CA THR A 28 -6.27 -10.44 -3.77
C THR A 28 -6.25 -10.75 -2.27
N PRO A 29 -7.39 -11.09 -1.65
CA PRO A 29 -7.44 -11.51 -0.25
C PRO A 29 -6.63 -12.79 -0.03
N MET A 30 -5.96 -12.91 1.12
CA MET A 30 -5.19 -14.10 1.49
C MET A 30 -5.66 -14.71 2.81
N ILE A 31 -5.74 -13.88 3.85
CA ILE A 31 -6.18 -14.27 5.19
C ILE A 31 -7.18 -13.22 5.67
N ALA A 32 -8.33 -13.68 6.13
CA ALA A 32 -9.29 -12.86 6.85
C ALA A 32 -9.04 -12.95 8.36
N LYS A 33 -9.43 -11.91 9.10
CA LYS A 33 -9.45 -11.93 10.56
C LYS A 33 -10.29 -13.11 11.04
N ASP A 34 -9.75 -13.85 12.02
CA ASP A 34 -10.44 -14.96 12.67
C ASP A 34 -10.09 -15.03 14.16
N LYS A 35 -10.53 -16.08 14.86
CA LYS A 35 -10.28 -16.24 16.30
C LYS A 35 -8.79 -16.44 16.67
N ASN A 36 -7.94 -16.80 15.70
CA ASN A 36 -6.51 -17.07 15.92
C ASN A 36 -5.64 -15.91 15.41
N ASN A 37 -6.14 -15.16 14.43
CA ASN A 37 -5.43 -14.09 13.73
C ASN A 37 -6.23 -12.79 13.84
N ASP A 38 -5.78 -11.87 14.69
CA ASP A 38 -6.39 -10.53 14.83
C ASP A 38 -5.86 -9.54 13.76
N PHE A 39 -5.65 -10.06 12.55
CA PHE A 39 -5.16 -9.34 11.40
C PHE A 39 -5.78 -9.90 10.12
N MET A 40 -5.78 -9.08 9.07
CA MET A 40 -6.01 -9.55 7.71
C MET A 40 -4.73 -9.44 6.87
N MET A 41 -4.64 -10.28 5.84
CA MET A 41 -3.56 -10.23 4.87
C MET A 41 -4.11 -10.26 3.44
N GLY A 42 -3.51 -9.46 2.56
CA GLY A 42 -3.83 -9.46 1.14
C GLY A 42 -2.70 -8.90 0.28
N SER A 43 -2.67 -9.30 -0.99
CA SER A 43 -1.79 -8.70 -1.99
C SER A 43 -2.52 -7.54 -2.66
N VAL A 44 -1.92 -6.36 -2.63
CA VAL A 44 -2.43 -5.15 -3.28
C VAL A 44 -1.56 -4.82 -4.49
N THR A 45 -2.19 -4.63 -5.64
CA THR A 45 -1.56 -4.13 -6.86
C THR A 45 -2.00 -2.70 -7.12
N PHE A 46 -1.04 -1.79 -7.23
CA PHE A 46 -1.24 -0.42 -7.70
C PHE A 46 -0.73 -0.30 -9.13
N GLU A 47 -1.59 0.15 -10.04
CA GLU A 47 -1.15 0.58 -11.37
C GLU A 47 -0.31 1.86 -11.28
N PRO A 48 0.51 2.21 -12.31
CA PRO A 48 1.24 3.47 -12.32
C PRO A 48 0.35 4.66 -11.97
N GLY A 49 0.81 5.51 -11.05
CA GLY A 49 0.01 6.64 -10.57
C GLY A 49 -0.94 6.32 -9.41
N ALA A 50 -1.27 5.05 -9.17
CA ALA A 50 -2.27 4.69 -8.17
C ALA A 50 -1.71 4.71 -6.74
N ARG A 51 -2.51 5.18 -5.78
CA ARG A 51 -2.13 5.27 -4.35
C ARG A 51 -3.34 5.28 -3.43
N THR A 52 -3.13 4.92 -2.18
CA THR A 52 -4.11 5.12 -1.11
C THR A 52 -4.36 6.61 -0.88
N ASN A 53 -5.51 6.93 -0.29
CA ASN A 53 -5.68 8.18 0.45
C ASN A 53 -4.78 8.16 1.70
N TRP A 54 -4.60 9.32 2.32
CA TRP A 54 -4.04 9.37 3.67
C TRP A 54 -4.92 8.54 4.61
N HIS A 55 -4.30 7.78 5.52
CA HIS A 55 -5.01 6.95 6.48
C HIS A 55 -4.12 6.57 7.67
N THR A 56 -4.73 6.00 8.70
CA THR A 56 -4.05 5.44 9.88
C THR A 56 -4.54 4.02 10.19
N HIS A 57 -3.71 3.23 10.85
CA HIS A 57 -4.08 1.91 11.39
C HIS A 57 -3.98 1.93 12.92
N PRO A 58 -5.03 1.57 13.68
CA PRO A 58 -5.01 1.65 15.15
C PRO A 58 -4.01 0.67 15.79
N ARG A 59 -3.60 -0.38 15.08
CA ARG A 59 -2.59 -1.36 15.52
C ARG A 59 -1.43 -1.53 14.52
N GLY A 60 -1.22 -0.50 13.70
CA GLY A 60 -0.15 -0.47 12.70
C GLY A 60 -0.38 -1.42 11.52
N GLN A 61 0.59 -1.45 10.61
CA GLN A 61 0.56 -2.25 9.40
C GLN A 61 1.98 -2.63 8.97
N VAL A 62 2.12 -3.78 8.31
CA VAL A 62 3.36 -4.18 7.65
C VAL A 62 3.13 -4.32 6.15
N LEU A 63 4.02 -3.73 5.36
CA LEU A 63 4.07 -3.89 3.91
C LEU A 63 5.29 -4.74 3.53
N ILE A 64 5.10 -5.71 2.64
CA ILE A 64 6.19 -6.49 2.04
C ILE A 64 6.09 -6.31 0.52
N VAL A 65 7.00 -5.56 -0.08
CA VAL A 65 6.92 -5.23 -1.50
C VAL A 65 7.40 -6.41 -2.34
N THR A 66 6.54 -6.94 -3.21
CA THR A 66 6.78 -8.16 -3.98
C THR A 66 7.05 -7.89 -5.47
N GLY A 67 6.73 -6.69 -5.96
CA GLY A 67 6.95 -6.33 -7.35
C GLY A 67 6.93 -4.83 -7.61
N GLY A 68 7.67 -4.40 -8.63
CA GLY A 68 7.71 -3.02 -9.08
C GLY A 68 8.34 -2.05 -8.08
N ALA A 69 7.93 -0.78 -8.18
CA ALA A 69 8.45 0.32 -7.37
C ALA A 69 7.39 1.40 -7.14
N GLY A 70 7.47 2.04 -5.98
CA GLY A 70 6.52 3.03 -5.54
C GLY A 70 7.03 3.85 -4.37
N PHE A 71 6.10 4.40 -3.59
CA PHE A 71 6.39 5.26 -2.48
C PHE A 71 5.58 4.87 -1.25
N TYR A 72 6.17 5.11 -0.09
CA TYR A 72 5.52 5.20 1.22
C TYR A 72 5.83 6.57 1.81
N GLN A 73 4.86 7.23 2.42
CA GLN A 73 5.10 8.53 3.05
C GLN A 73 4.26 8.70 4.31
N GLU A 74 4.93 9.12 5.39
CA GLU A 74 4.28 9.58 6.61
C GLU A 74 4.03 11.08 6.56
N LYS A 75 2.97 11.54 7.23
CA LYS A 75 2.60 12.94 7.23
C LYS A 75 3.72 13.80 7.83
N GLY A 76 4.12 14.84 7.10
CA GLY A 76 5.18 15.76 7.51
C GLY A 76 6.60 15.23 7.31
N LYS A 77 6.78 14.01 6.77
CA LYS A 77 8.08 13.45 6.42
C LYS A 77 8.27 13.37 4.89
N PRO A 78 9.52 13.33 4.39
CA PRO A 78 9.78 13.04 2.99
C PRO A 78 9.22 11.66 2.60
N ALA A 79 8.68 11.54 1.39
CA ALA A 79 8.31 10.24 0.83
C ALA A 79 9.56 9.36 0.69
N GLN A 80 9.40 8.07 0.95
CA GLN A 80 10.45 7.06 0.86
C GLN A 80 10.17 6.19 -0.37
N PRO A 81 11.12 6.08 -1.31
CA PRO A 81 10.99 5.13 -2.41
C PRO A 81 11.05 3.71 -1.87
N ILE A 82 10.16 2.85 -2.35
CA ILE A 82 10.08 1.43 -1.99
C ILE A 82 10.05 0.58 -3.26
N LYS A 83 10.69 -0.59 -3.23
CA LYS A 83 10.80 -1.51 -4.36
C LYS A 83 10.73 -2.97 -3.91
N LYS A 84 10.62 -3.89 -4.87
CA LYS A 84 10.63 -5.35 -4.61
C LYS A 84 11.75 -5.74 -3.64
N GLY A 85 11.37 -6.40 -2.55
CA GLY A 85 12.26 -6.84 -1.47
C GLY A 85 12.23 -5.96 -0.23
N ASP A 86 11.72 -4.73 -0.32
CA ASP A 86 11.62 -3.84 0.83
C ASP A 86 10.47 -4.25 1.76
N VAL A 87 10.68 -4.00 3.06
CA VAL A 87 9.69 -4.19 4.12
C VAL A 87 9.48 -2.86 4.84
N VAL A 88 8.22 -2.45 4.98
CA VAL A 88 7.85 -1.23 5.69
C VAL A 88 7.04 -1.62 6.92
N ASN A 89 7.54 -1.26 8.10
CA ASN A 89 6.80 -1.40 9.35
C ASN A 89 6.19 -0.04 9.72
N ILE A 90 4.87 0.05 9.73
CA ILE A 90 4.11 1.29 9.92
C ILE A 90 3.52 1.25 11.33
N PRO A 91 4.01 2.09 12.27
CA PRO A 91 3.52 2.10 13.64
C PRO A 91 2.04 2.47 13.72
N GLU A 92 1.40 2.10 14.83
CA GLU A 92 0.02 2.49 15.12
C GLU A 92 -0.20 4.00 14.99
N ASN A 93 -1.38 4.37 14.52
CA ASN A 93 -1.86 5.75 14.39
C ASN A 93 -0.97 6.67 13.52
N THR A 94 -0.03 6.10 12.75
CA THR A 94 0.81 6.86 11.83
C THR A 94 -0.02 7.26 10.60
N GLU A 95 -0.23 8.55 10.40
CA GLU A 95 -0.88 9.06 9.18
C GLU A 95 0.08 8.90 8.01
N HIS A 96 -0.32 8.09 7.03
CA HIS A 96 0.52 7.76 5.91
C HIS A 96 -0.27 7.48 4.63
N TRP A 97 0.44 7.43 3.51
CA TRP A 97 -0.05 6.85 2.26
C TRP A 97 1.04 5.97 1.64
N HIS A 98 0.63 5.10 0.73
CA HIS A 98 1.55 4.32 -0.09
C HIS A 98 0.92 3.99 -1.44
N GLY A 99 1.74 3.71 -2.43
CA GLY A 99 1.27 3.45 -3.79
C GLY A 99 2.38 3.31 -4.80
N ALA A 100 1.98 3.21 -6.06
CA ALA A 100 2.85 3.14 -7.22
C ALA A 100 3.51 4.48 -7.55
N ALA A 101 4.71 4.42 -8.12
CA ALA A 101 5.33 5.59 -8.74
C ALA A 101 4.58 5.95 -10.04
N ALA A 102 4.87 7.13 -10.60
CA ALA A 102 4.12 7.66 -11.73
C ALA A 102 4.21 6.79 -13.00
N LYS A 103 5.29 6.01 -13.14
CA LYS A 103 5.59 5.22 -14.35
C LYS A 103 5.68 3.71 -14.12
N THR A 104 5.62 3.25 -12.88
CA THR A 104 5.81 1.84 -12.54
C THR A 104 4.68 1.35 -11.66
N LYS A 105 4.19 0.14 -11.92
CA LYS A 105 3.30 -0.56 -10.98
C LYS A 105 4.03 -0.81 -9.66
N MET A 106 3.28 -1.04 -8.59
CA MET A 106 3.81 -1.53 -7.32
C MET A 106 2.88 -2.60 -6.76
N VAL A 107 3.46 -3.70 -6.29
CA VAL A 107 2.73 -4.81 -5.69
C VAL A 107 3.32 -5.09 -4.32
N HIS A 108 2.47 -5.21 -3.32
CA HIS A 108 2.90 -5.58 -1.98
C HIS A 108 1.89 -6.49 -1.29
N ILE A 109 2.36 -7.26 -0.32
CA ILE A 109 1.51 -7.87 0.69
C ILE A 109 1.29 -6.84 1.79
N ALA A 110 0.06 -6.68 2.26
CA ALA A 110 -0.28 -5.89 3.44
C ALA A 110 -0.71 -6.84 4.56
N ILE A 111 -0.15 -6.67 5.74
CA ILE A 111 -0.60 -7.31 6.99
C ILE A 111 -1.15 -6.19 7.87
N THR A 112 -2.46 -6.20 8.13
CA THR A 112 -3.15 -5.11 8.83
C THR A 112 -3.82 -5.64 10.08
N ASN A 113 -3.38 -5.16 11.23
CA ASN A 113 -3.91 -5.55 12.54
C ASN A 113 -5.22 -4.81 12.86
N TYR A 114 -6.04 -5.40 13.73
CA TYR A 114 -7.31 -4.83 14.17
C TYR A 114 -7.25 -4.31 15.61
N GLU A 115 -8.00 -3.24 15.87
CA GLU A 115 -8.49 -2.91 17.20
C GLU A 115 -10.01 -3.15 17.22
N GLY A 116 -10.42 -4.29 17.80
CA GLY A 116 -11.79 -4.76 17.72
C GLY A 116 -12.19 -5.07 16.27
N GLU A 117 -13.12 -4.29 15.71
CA GLU A 117 -13.54 -4.40 14.30
C GLU A 117 -12.94 -3.32 13.40
N THR A 118 -12.13 -2.41 13.96
CA THR A 118 -11.51 -1.32 13.20
C THR A 118 -10.07 -1.68 12.86
N ASN A 119 -9.73 -1.68 11.57
CA ASN A 119 -8.35 -1.85 11.13
C ASN A 119 -7.81 -0.64 10.38
N VAL A 120 -8.63 0.31 9.94
CA VAL A 120 -8.20 1.49 9.18
C VAL A 120 -9.11 2.68 9.46
N VAL A 121 -8.53 3.87 9.53
CA VAL A 121 -9.25 5.14 9.52
C VAL A 121 -8.82 5.92 8.28
N TRP A 122 -9.73 6.05 7.32
CA TRP A 122 -9.48 6.75 6.06
C TRP A 122 -9.60 8.27 6.24
N LEU A 123 -8.70 9.00 5.59
CA LEU A 123 -8.65 10.46 5.59
C LEU A 123 -8.75 10.97 4.15
N LYS A 124 -8.28 12.21 3.93
CA LYS A 124 -8.35 12.89 2.64
C LYS A 124 -7.43 12.25 1.57
N PRO A 125 -7.76 12.40 0.28
CA PRO A 125 -6.87 12.03 -0.81
C PRO A 125 -5.49 12.69 -0.71
N VAL A 126 -4.47 12.00 -1.21
CA VAL A 126 -3.13 12.57 -1.40
C VAL A 126 -3.23 13.61 -2.52
N SER A 127 -2.76 14.83 -2.26
CA SER A 127 -2.78 15.90 -3.27
C SER A 127 -1.86 15.53 -4.43
N GLU A 128 -2.17 16.02 -5.64
CA GLU A 128 -1.26 15.89 -6.78
C GLU A 128 0.09 16.55 -6.50
N GLU A 129 0.13 17.62 -5.68
CA GLU A 129 1.38 18.25 -5.28
C GLU A 129 2.25 17.32 -4.44
N ASP A 130 1.71 16.74 -3.36
CA ASP A 130 2.42 15.79 -2.49
C ASP A 130 2.92 14.59 -3.31
N TYR A 131 2.06 14.07 -4.21
CA TYR A 131 2.40 12.97 -5.09
C TYR A 131 3.52 13.32 -6.10
N ASN A 132 3.45 14.51 -6.70
CA ASN A 132 4.46 14.96 -7.67
C ASN A 132 5.79 15.28 -7.00
N VAL A 133 5.80 15.75 -5.75
CA VAL A 133 7.03 15.95 -4.96
C VAL A 133 7.72 14.61 -4.73
N ALA A 134 6.98 13.56 -4.37
CA ALA A 134 7.55 12.21 -4.20
C ALA A 134 8.21 11.69 -5.49
N ASN A 135 7.61 11.95 -6.65
CA ASN A 135 8.10 11.47 -7.96
C ASN A 135 9.26 12.28 -8.55
N LYS A 136 9.73 13.33 -7.89
CA LYS A 136 10.89 14.14 -8.31
C LYS A 136 12.21 13.71 -7.65
N GLN A 137 12.17 12.70 -6.78
CA GLN A 137 13.34 12.16 -6.09
C GLN A 137 14.27 11.38 -7.01
#